data_AF-X1AA12-F1
#
_entry.id   AF-X1AA12-F1
#
_cell.length_a   1.000
_cell.length_b   1.000
_cell.length_c   1.000
_cell.angle_alpha   90.00
_cell.angle_beta   90.00
_cell.angle_gamma   90.00
#
_symmetry.space_group_name_H-M   'P 1'
#
loop_
_entity.id
_entity.type
_entity.pdbx_description
1 polymer ?
#
loop_
_entity_poly.entity_id
_entity_poly.type
_entity_poly.pdbx_seq_one_letter_code
_entity_poly.pdbx_strand_id
1 'polypeptide(L)' 'MTKTIKKREGQLVEFDKKKIIEAIFAAMLAAGEKNKTISEKVTDQDSGVGAQ' A
#
# COMPACT_ATOMS: atom_id res chain seq x y z
N MET A 1 -5.44 3.71 -12.90
CA MET A 1 -5.94 3.79 -11.51
C MET A 1 -6.90 2.63 -11.26
N THR A 2 -6.61 1.79 -10.27
CA THR A 2 -7.45 0.67 -9.87
C THR A 2 -8.61 1.18 -9.05
N LYS A 3 -9.86 0.93 -9.47
CA LYS A 3 -11.06 1.43 -8.78
C LYS A 3 -11.59 0.45 -7.73
N THR A 4 -11.36 -0.84 -7.94
CA THR A 4 -11.89 -1.91 -7.08
C THR A 4 -10.88 -3.05 -6.94
N ILE A 5 -10.95 -3.77 -5.82
CA ILE A 5 -10.13 -4.95 -5.51
C ILE A 5 -11.06 -6.13 -5.24
N LYS A 6 -10.71 -7.30 -5.77
CA LYS A 6 -11.36 -8.57 -5.41
C LYS A 6 -10.74 -9.12 -4.12
N LYS A 7 -11.57 -9.33 -3.09
CA LYS A 7 -11.22 -9.95 -1.81
C LYS A 7 -11.06 -11.47 -1.97
N ARG A 8 -10.47 -12.12 -0.94
CA ARG A 8 -10.24 -13.58 -0.91
C ARG A 8 -11.53 -14.39 -1.07
N GLU A 9 -12.64 -13.88 -0.54
CA GLU A 9 -13.96 -14.50 -0.62
C GLU A 9 -14.69 -14.23 -1.95
N GLY A 10 -14.03 -13.55 -2.89
CA GLY A 10 -14.57 -13.23 -4.20
C GLY A 10 -15.34 -11.91 -4.30
N GLN A 11 -15.59 -11.23 -3.17
CA GLN A 11 -16.26 -9.92 -3.12
C GLN A 11 -15.40 -8.82 -3.79
N LEU A 12 -16.03 -7.97 -4.60
CA LEU A 12 -15.42 -6.73 -5.09
C LEU A 12 -15.71 -5.57 -4.13
N VAL A 13 -14.67 -4.84 -3.75
CA VAL A 13 -14.79 -3.62 -2.91
C VAL A 13 -14.01 -2.48 -3.53
N GLU A 14 -14.26 -1.25 -3.10
CA GLU A 14 -13.47 -0.09 -3.55
C GLU A 14 -11.99 -0.22 -3.16
N PHE A 15 -11.13 0.24 -4.07
CA PHE A 15 -9.71 0.34 -3.83
C PHE A 15 -9.44 1.40 -2.76
N ASP A 16 -8.87 0.97 -1.64
CA ASP A 16 -8.51 1.84 -0.53
C ASP A 16 -6.99 1.83 -0.36
N LYS A 17 -6.34 2.88 -0.88
CA LYS A 17 -4.89 3.07 -0.81
C LYS A 17 -4.38 3.09 0.63
N LYS A 18 -5.19 3.60 1.58
CA LYS A 18 -4.80 3.73 2.98
C LYS A 18 -4.51 2.36 3.60
N LYS A 19 -5.30 1.34 3.23
CA LYS A 19 -5.09 -0.05 3.70
C LYS A 19 -3.76 -0.63 3.25
N ILE A 20 -3.24 -0.21 2.08
CA ILE A 20 -1.94 -0.64 1.58
C ILE A 20 -0.83 0.04 2.38
N ILE A 21 -0.91 1.36 2.57
CA ILE A 21 0.05 2.14 3.36
C ILE A 21 0.14 1.60 4.79
N GLU A 22 -1.00 1.35 5.43
CA GLU A 22 -1.06 0.82 6.80
C GLU A 22 -0.44 -0.58 6.91
N ALA A 23 -0.68 -1.46 5.94
CA ALA A 23 -0.09 -2.80 5.93
C ALA A 23 1.44 -2.75 5.76
N ILE A 24 1.94 -1.89 4.86
CA ILE A 24 3.38 -1.68 4.67
C ILE A 24 4.00 -1.08 5.93
N PHE A 25 3.34 -0.10 6.55
CA PHE A 25 3.82 0.51 7.79
C PHE A 25 3.86 -0.49 8.95
N ALA A 26 2.86 -1.35 9.09
CA ALA A 26 2.85 -2.41 10.09
C ALA A 26 4.04 -3.39 9.90
N ALA A 27 4.37 -3.74 8.64
CA ALA A 27 5.54 -4.56 8.34
C ALA A 27 6.85 -3.83 8.66
N MET A 28 6.96 -2.54 8.36
CA MET A 28 8.13 -1.72 8.72
C MET A 28 8.31 -1.63 10.24
N LEU A 29 7.22 -1.41 10.98
CA LEU A 29 7.25 -1.39 12.45
C LEU A 29 7.74 -2.73 13.02
N ALA A 30 7.28 -3.86 12.48
CA ALA A 30 7.75 -5.19 12.89
C ALA A 30 9.24 -5.41 12.61
N ALA A 31 9.79 -4.75 11.58
CA ALA A 31 11.22 -4.76 11.26
C ALA A 31 12.05 -3.76 12.10
N GLY A 32 11.41 -2.99 12.99
CA GLY A 32 12.07 -1.98 13.82
C GLY A 32 12.17 -0.59 13.18
N GLU A 33 11.67 -0.42 11.96
CA GLU A 33 11.68 0.85 11.22
C GLU A 33 10.40 1.64 11.52
N LYS A 34 10.54 2.77 12.22
CA LYS A 34 9.40 3.60 12.67
C LYS A 34 9.05 4.74 11.70
N ASN A 35 9.77 4.87 10.59
CA ASN A 35 9.60 5.99 9.68
C ASN A 35 8.45 5.76 8.68
N LYS A 36 7.28 6.30 9.01
CA LYS A 36 6.04 6.20 8.21
C LYS A 36 6.17 6.80 6.80
N THR A 37 7.04 7.79 6.61
CA THR A 37 7.27 8.47 5.32
C THR A 37 7.78 7.50 4.24
N ILE A 38 8.48 6.45 4.64
CA ILE A 38 8.99 5.43 3.71
C ILE A 38 7.84 4.57 3.18
N SER A 39 6.86 4.22 4.03
CA SER A 39 5.70 3.41 3.62
C SER A 39 4.83 4.13 2.58
N GLU A 40 4.64 5.44 2.75
CA GLU A 40 3.92 6.28 1.80
C GLU A 40 4.64 6.34 0.45
N LYS A 41 5.96 6.59 0.46
CA LYS A 41 6.78 6.64 -0.75
C LYS A 41 6.78 5.32 -1.53
N VAL A 42 6.91 4.18 -0.83
CA VAL A 42 6.86 2.84 -1.47
C VAL A 42 5.50 2.60 -2.10
N THR A 43 4.41 2.97 -1.42
CA THR A 43 3.05 2.82 -1.96
C THR A 43 2.83 3.69 -3.20
N ASP A 44 3.43 4.88 -3.23
CA ASP A 44 3.38 5.78 -4.38
C ASP A 44 4.21 5.26 -5.56
N GLN A 45 5.38 4.66 -5.32
CA GLN A 45 6.22 4.09 -6.38
C GLN A 45 5.60 2.85 -7.03
N ASP A 46 4.85 2.05 -6.29
CA ASP A 46 4.12 0.88 -6.82
C ASP A 46 2.96 1.29 -7.77
N SER A 47 2.66 2.60 -7.86
CA SER A 47 1.66 3.17 -8.79
C SER A 47 2.21 3.46 -10.19
N GLY A 48 3.48 3.11 -10.49
CA GLY A 48 4.04 3.21 -11.83
C GLY A 48 4.60 4.58 -12.18
N VAL A 49 5.67 4.99 -11.50
CA VAL A 49 6.63 5.94 -12.07
C VAL A 49 8.04 5.41 -11.78
N GLY A 50 8.56 4.64 -12.73
CA GLY A 50 9.99 4.47 -12.86
C GLY A 50 10.59 5.86 -13.04
N ALA A 51 11.45 6.26 -12.11
CA ALA A 51 12.31 7.41 -12.29
C ALA A 51 13.13 7.20 -13.57
N GLN A 52 13.10 8.20 -14.45
CA GLN A 52 14.14 8.42 -15.46
C GLN A 52 15.46 8.76 -14.76
#